data_AF-A0A2G2XQV0-F1
#
_entry.id   AF-A0A2G2XQV0-F1
#
_cell.length_a   1.000
_cell.length_b   1.000
_cell.length_c   1.000
_cell.angle_alpha   90.00
_cell.angle_beta   90.00
_cell.angle_gamma   90.00
#
_symmetry.space_group_name_H-M   'P 1'
#
loop_
_entity.id
_entity.type
_entity.pdbx_description
1 polymer ?
#
loop_
_entity_poly.entity_id
_entity_poly.type
_entity_poly.pdbx_seq_one_letter_code
_entity_poly.pdbx_strand_id
1 'polypeptide(L)'
;MADHIQVLDSFKTLYIQHCILEMPISDVSSDLTIEIGLASFAPHKFPLVSRSERTRKMLLEAKDTKVSRINLNGLPGSSDAFELSAKFCYGVNIEITISNVALLRCAARFMEMTEDISKKNLEIRTKVFLEDVVFTNISNSIFALHRCETLLRYLKKSILLAD
;
A
#
# COMPACT_ATOMS: atom_id res chain seq x y z
N MET A 1 8.48 -29.59 -11.62
CA MET A 1 8.44 -28.12 -11.84
C MET A 1 7.59 -27.38 -10.79
N ALA A 2 6.79 -28.07 -9.97
CA ALA A 2 6.07 -27.48 -8.83
C ALA A 2 6.93 -27.36 -7.54
N ASP A 3 8.00 -28.17 -7.41
CA ASP A 3 8.76 -28.28 -6.15
C ASP A 3 9.74 -27.12 -5.89
N HIS A 4 10.27 -26.49 -6.95
CA HIS A 4 11.24 -25.39 -6.79
C HIS A 4 10.62 -24.09 -6.27
N ILE A 5 9.34 -23.84 -6.57
CA ILE A 5 8.63 -22.63 -6.11
C ILE A 5 8.37 -22.72 -4.60
N GLN A 6 7.99 -23.90 -4.12
CA GLN A 6 7.68 -24.17 -2.71
C GLN A 6 8.93 -24.08 -1.82
N VAL A 7 10.07 -24.53 -2.34
CA VAL A 7 11.37 -24.41 -1.67
C VAL A 7 11.81 -22.95 -1.60
N LEU A 8 11.66 -22.17 -2.67
CA LEU A 8 11.97 -20.73 -2.67
C LEU A 8 11.07 -19.95 -1.70
N ASP A 9 9.80 -20.32 -1.57
CA ASP A 9 8.84 -19.71 -0.63
C ASP A 9 9.22 -20.02 0.83
N SER A 10 9.72 -21.23 1.08
CA SER A 10 10.20 -21.66 2.40
C SER A 10 11.53 -20.99 2.78
N PHE A 11 12.47 -20.85 1.84
CA PHE A 11 13.72 -20.14 2.06
C PHE A 11 13.53 -18.63 2.23
N LYS A 12 12.60 -18.02 1.46
CA LYS A 12 12.20 -16.61 1.66
C LYS A 12 11.61 -16.40 3.05
N THR A 13 10.73 -17.30 3.50
CA THR A 13 10.11 -17.19 4.83
C THR A 13 11.15 -17.24 5.96
N LEU A 14 12.15 -18.12 5.86
CA LEU A 14 13.20 -18.26 6.89
C LEU A 14 14.20 -17.09 6.88
N TYR A 15 14.60 -16.61 5.69
CA TYR A 15 15.50 -15.47 5.56
C TYR A 15 14.84 -14.16 6.01
N ILE A 16 13.55 -13.98 5.73
CA ILE A 16 12.77 -12.81 6.14
C ILE A 16 12.54 -12.80 7.65
N GLN A 17 12.26 -13.96 8.27
CA GLN A 17 12.10 -14.05 9.72
C GLN A 17 13.41 -13.69 10.46
N HIS A 18 14.56 -14.09 9.90
CA HIS A 18 15.88 -13.77 10.46
C HIS A 18 16.27 -12.30 10.24
N CYS A 19 15.94 -11.71 9.08
CA CYS A 19 16.25 -10.30 8.80
C CYS A 19 15.36 -9.30 9.56
N ILE A 20 14.13 -9.68 9.95
CA ILE A 20 13.23 -8.79 10.71
C ILE A 20 13.64 -8.64 12.18
N LEU A 21 14.33 -9.63 12.77
CA LEU A 21 14.68 -9.63 14.19
C LEU A 21 16.07 -9.02 14.50
N GLU A 22 16.99 -8.97 13.53
CA GLU A 22 18.42 -8.71 13.81
C GLU A 22 18.97 -7.38 13.23
N MET A 23 18.22 -6.59 12.45
CA MET A 23 18.78 -5.38 11.82
C MET A 23 18.01 -4.08 12.14
N PRO A 24 18.68 -3.02 12.65
CA PRO A 24 18.11 -1.69 12.68
C PRO A 24 17.95 -1.19 11.23
N ILE A 25 16.73 -0.76 10.89
CA ILE A 25 16.24 -0.47 9.52
C ILE A 25 16.93 0.76 8.88
N SER A 26 17.93 1.37 9.54
CA SER A 26 18.56 2.64 9.12
C SER A 26 19.83 2.51 8.26
N ASP A 27 20.42 1.33 8.10
CA ASP A 27 21.76 1.17 7.47
C ASP A 27 21.75 0.63 6.03
N VAL A 28 20.58 0.50 5.39
CA VAL A 28 20.48 0.06 3.98
C VAL A 28 19.99 1.21 3.10
N SER A 29 20.77 1.54 2.06
CA SER A 29 20.38 2.52 1.03
C SER A 29 19.10 2.07 0.34
N SER A 30 18.07 2.93 0.33
CA SER A 30 16.84 2.70 -0.42
C SER A 30 17.12 2.47 -1.91
N ASP A 31 16.46 1.50 -2.52
CA ASP A 31 16.58 1.14 -3.93
C ASP A 31 15.41 1.69 -4.78
N LEU A 32 14.46 2.41 -4.16
CA LEU A 32 13.26 2.95 -4.79
C LEU A 32 12.93 4.36 -4.31
N THR A 33 12.60 5.25 -5.24
CA THR A 33 11.94 6.53 -4.96
C THR A 33 10.50 6.50 -5.49
N ILE A 34 9.54 6.83 -4.63
CA ILE A 34 8.12 6.97 -4.98
C ILE A 34 7.71 8.42 -4.82
N GLU A 35 7.18 9.00 -5.88
CA GLU A 35 6.59 10.35 -5.88
C GLU A 35 5.07 10.30 -5.87
N ILE A 36 4.46 11.10 -4.99
CA ILE A 36 3.01 11.29 -4.90
C ILE A 36 2.73 12.78 -4.73
N GLY A 37 2.39 13.47 -5.81
CA GLY A 37 2.26 14.92 -5.80
C GLY A 37 3.58 15.59 -5.41
N LEU A 38 3.59 16.34 -4.30
CA LEU A 38 4.79 17.02 -3.78
C LEU A 38 5.60 16.16 -2.80
N ALA A 39 5.08 14.99 -2.39
CA ALA A 39 5.75 14.10 -1.45
C ALA A 39 6.66 13.11 -2.17
N SER A 40 7.81 12.83 -1.57
CA SER A 40 8.77 11.83 -2.03
C SER A 40 9.07 10.85 -0.91
N PHE A 41 8.99 9.56 -1.22
CA PHE A 41 9.27 8.46 -0.30
C PHE A 41 10.44 7.64 -0.82
N ALA A 42 11.26 7.11 0.10
CA ALA A 42 12.39 6.26 -0.23
C ALA A 42 12.26 4.86 0.40
N PRO A 43 11.22 4.07 0.03
CA PRO A 43 11.05 2.72 0.56
C PRO A 43 12.03 1.73 -0.09
N HIS A 44 12.05 0.51 0.45
CA HIS A 44 12.65 -0.64 -0.20
C HIS A 44 11.68 -1.26 -1.21
N LYS A 45 12.18 -1.76 -2.35
CA LYS A 45 11.36 -2.45 -3.37
C LYS A 45 10.62 -3.64 -2.79
N PHE A 46 11.33 -4.50 -2.05
CA PHE A 46 10.84 -5.83 -1.66
C PHE A 46 9.50 -5.81 -0.90
N PRO A 47 9.33 -5.03 0.19
CA PRO A 47 8.06 -4.98 0.91
C PRO A 47 6.88 -4.59 0.00
N LEU A 48 7.08 -3.60 -0.88
CA LEU A 48 6.03 -3.10 -1.75
C LEU A 48 5.67 -4.10 -2.85
N VAL A 49 6.65 -4.66 -3.58
CA VAL A 49 6.38 -5.64 -4.65
C VAL A 49 5.82 -6.95 -4.14
N SER A 50 6.02 -7.27 -2.85
CA SER A 50 5.43 -8.47 -2.24
C SER A 50 3.92 -8.35 -2.01
N ARG A 51 3.37 -7.11 -2.01
CA ARG A 51 1.96 -6.85 -1.68
C ARG A 51 1.21 -6.02 -2.72
N SER A 52 1.89 -5.31 -3.62
CA SER A 52 1.30 -4.41 -4.62
C SER A 52 1.69 -4.84 -6.04
N GLU A 53 0.68 -5.23 -6.82
CA GLU A 53 0.88 -5.55 -8.24
C GLU A 53 1.20 -4.32 -9.07
N ARG A 54 0.61 -3.16 -8.74
CA ARG A 54 0.94 -1.89 -9.41
C ARG A 54 2.41 -1.53 -9.26
N THR A 55 2.96 -1.63 -8.04
CA THR A 55 4.39 -1.37 -7.84
C THR A 55 5.25 -2.37 -8.62
N ARG A 56 4.86 -3.65 -8.68
CA ARG A 56 5.55 -4.64 -9.50
C ARG A 56 5.59 -4.23 -10.97
N LYS A 57 4.44 -3.89 -11.57
CA LYS A 57 4.33 -3.47 -12.98
C LYS A 57 5.16 -2.21 -13.27
N MET A 58 5.02 -1.17 -12.44
CA MET A 58 5.75 0.08 -12.63
C MET A 58 7.27 -0.10 -12.52
N LEU A 59 7.74 -1.01 -11.66
CA LEU A 59 9.16 -1.32 -11.55
C LEU A 59 9.69 -2.13 -12.74
N LEU A 60 8.85 -2.96 -13.38
CA LEU A 60 9.22 -3.67 -14.61
C LEU A 60 9.34 -2.71 -15.81
N GLU A 61 8.53 -1.64 -15.82
CA GLU A 61 8.56 -0.61 -16.87
C GLU A 61 9.63 0.46 -16.64
N ALA A 62 10.12 0.61 -15.40
CA ALA A 62 11.18 1.55 -15.07
C ALA A 62 12.51 1.11 -15.69
N LYS A 63 13.23 2.05 -16.32
CA LYS A 63 14.59 1.81 -16.81
C LYS A 63 15.48 1.36 -15.66
N ASP A 64 16.36 0.40 -15.93
CA ASP A 64 17.19 -0.25 -14.91
C ASP A 64 18.29 0.70 -14.40
N THR A 65 17.91 1.60 -13.49
CA THR A 65 18.81 2.50 -12.77
C THR A 65 19.06 1.93 -11.38
N LYS A 66 20.25 2.22 -10.82
CA LYS A 66 20.66 1.79 -9.47
C LYS A 66 19.61 2.07 -8.38
N VAL A 67 18.85 3.16 -8.55
CA VAL A 67 17.64 3.47 -7.79
C VAL A 67 16.49 3.63 -8.78
N SER A 68 15.44 2.83 -8.65
CA SER A 68 14.26 2.94 -9.52
C SER A 68 13.37 4.08 -9.04
N ARG A 69 12.77 4.83 -9.96
CA ARG A 69 11.86 5.94 -9.62
C ARG A 69 10.50 5.68 -10.26
N ILE A 70 9.44 5.70 -9.44
CA ILE A 70 8.07 5.52 -9.91
C ILE A 70 7.19 6.65 -9.38
N ASN A 71 6.17 7.00 -10.16
CA ASN A 71 5.24 8.07 -9.84
C ASN A 71 3.83 7.49 -9.66
N LEU A 72 3.22 7.76 -8.50
CA LEU A 72 1.88 7.31 -8.12
C LEU A 72 0.87 8.48 -8.13
N ASN A 73 1.01 9.38 -9.10
CA ASN A 73 0.05 10.44 -9.35
C ASN A 73 -1.37 9.85 -9.53
N GLY A 74 -2.35 10.50 -8.90
CA GLY A 74 -3.72 10.04 -8.88
C GLY A 74 -4.07 9.05 -7.75
N LEU A 75 -3.14 8.72 -6.85
CA LEU A 75 -3.45 7.96 -5.64
C LEU A 75 -4.49 8.72 -4.77
N PRO A 76 -5.68 8.14 -4.52
CA PRO A 76 -6.69 8.79 -3.69
C PRO A 76 -6.21 8.94 -2.24
N GLY A 77 -6.32 10.16 -1.71
CA GLY A 77 -5.80 10.49 -0.38
C GLY A 77 -4.28 10.67 -0.31
N SER A 78 -3.61 10.68 -1.46
CA SER A 78 -2.24 11.15 -1.64
C SER A 78 -1.22 10.47 -0.70
N SER A 79 -0.26 11.23 -0.16
CA SER A 79 0.83 10.74 0.69
C SER A 79 0.35 9.93 1.89
N ASP A 80 -0.72 10.36 2.54
CA ASP A 80 -1.21 9.77 3.79
C ASP A 80 -1.74 8.35 3.55
N ALA A 81 -2.45 8.17 2.43
CA ALA A 81 -2.95 6.88 2.00
C ALA A 81 -1.81 5.91 1.66
N PHE A 82 -0.78 6.43 1.00
CA PHE A 82 0.41 5.66 0.68
C PHE A 82 1.18 5.26 1.93
N GLU A 83 1.38 6.16 2.88
CA GLU A 83 2.13 5.87 4.11
C GLU A 83 1.50 4.70 4.88
N LEU A 84 0.18 4.70 5.05
CA LEU A 84 -0.53 3.59 5.71
C LEU A 84 -0.43 2.28 4.92
N SER A 85 -0.56 2.35 3.60
CA SER A 85 -0.45 1.18 2.72
C SER A 85 0.99 0.63 2.73
N ALA A 86 1.99 1.49 2.75
CA ALA A 86 3.39 1.12 2.85
C ALA A 86 3.68 0.46 4.20
N LYS A 87 3.22 1.04 5.32
CA LYS A 87 3.33 0.41 6.65
C LYS A 87 2.77 -1.02 6.64
N PHE A 88 1.61 -1.23 6.03
CA PHE A 88 1.06 -2.58 5.84
C PHE A 88 2.00 -3.50 5.04
N CYS A 89 2.60 -3.01 3.95
CA CYS A 89 3.56 -3.77 3.16
C CYS A 89 4.82 -4.18 3.95
N TYR A 90 5.25 -3.36 4.91
CA TYR A 90 6.34 -3.66 5.84
C TYR A 90 5.93 -4.62 6.98
N GLY A 91 4.68 -5.12 6.99
CA GLY A 91 4.18 -5.98 8.05
C GLY A 91 3.81 -5.25 9.33
N VAL A 92 3.79 -3.90 9.33
CA VAL A 92 3.28 -3.12 10.45
C VAL A 92 1.78 -3.37 10.57
N ASN A 93 1.33 -3.70 11.78
CA ASN A 93 -0.09 -3.91 12.05
C ASN A 93 -0.84 -2.58 12.04
N ILE A 94 -1.40 -2.21 10.88
CA ILE A 94 -2.29 -1.08 10.76
C ILE A 94 -3.71 -1.45 11.23
N GLU A 95 -4.28 -0.62 12.09
CA GLU A 95 -5.66 -0.75 12.53
C GLU A 95 -6.61 -0.19 11.45
N ILE A 96 -7.57 -1.01 11.03
CA ILE A 96 -8.65 -0.57 10.13
C ILE A 96 -9.78 -0.07 11.01
N THR A 97 -10.16 1.18 10.82
CA THR A 97 -11.18 1.88 11.59
C THR A 97 -12.21 2.51 10.66
N ILE A 98 -13.36 2.91 11.21
CA ILE A 98 -14.40 3.61 10.44
C ILE A 98 -13.85 4.93 9.87
N SER A 99 -12.86 5.55 10.52
CA SER A 99 -12.31 6.84 10.09
C SER A 99 -11.32 6.73 8.92
N ASN A 100 -10.69 5.57 8.72
CA ASN A 100 -9.65 5.36 7.72
C ASN A 100 -9.98 4.29 6.66
N VAL A 101 -11.01 3.45 6.85
CA VAL A 101 -11.26 2.30 5.98
C VAL A 101 -11.52 2.69 4.53
N ALA A 102 -12.21 3.81 4.28
CA ALA A 102 -12.44 4.29 2.92
C ALA A 102 -11.13 4.69 2.22
N LEU A 103 -10.25 5.40 2.94
CA LEU A 103 -8.93 5.79 2.47
C LEU A 103 -8.10 4.54 2.10
N LEU A 104 -8.03 3.58 3.03
CA LEU A 104 -7.30 2.32 2.84
C LEU A 104 -7.89 1.49 1.69
N ARG A 105 -9.21 1.44 1.55
CA ARG A 105 -9.88 0.70 0.46
C ARG A 105 -9.52 1.27 -0.90
N CYS A 106 -9.53 2.60 -1.03
CA CYS A 106 -9.14 3.30 -2.25
C CYS A 106 -7.65 3.09 -2.57
N ALA A 107 -6.78 3.24 -1.58
CA ALA A 107 -5.35 3.05 -1.75
C ALA A 107 -5.00 1.59 -2.13
N ALA A 108 -5.58 0.62 -1.43
CA ALA A 108 -5.37 -0.81 -1.71
C ALA A 108 -5.81 -1.18 -3.14
N ARG A 109 -6.95 -0.63 -3.59
CA ARG A 109 -7.45 -0.87 -4.96
C ARG A 109 -6.57 -0.18 -6.00
N PHE A 110 -6.13 1.06 -5.74
CA PHE A 110 -5.21 1.76 -6.63
C PHE A 110 -3.86 1.02 -6.73
N MET A 111 -3.34 0.54 -5.61
CA MET A 111 -2.06 -0.18 -5.54
C MET A 111 -2.18 -1.66 -5.95
N GLU A 112 -3.38 -2.12 -6.32
CA GLU A 112 -3.65 -3.51 -6.72
C GLU A 112 -3.16 -4.51 -5.65
N MET A 113 -3.53 -4.26 -4.39
CA MET A 113 -3.18 -5.08 -3.23
C MET A 113 -4.21 -6.19 -2.99
N THR A 114 -4.33 -7.10 -3.97
CA THR A 114 -5.33 -8.18 -3.99
C THR A 114 -4.87 -9.45 -3.27
N GLU A 115 -5.78 -10.40 -3.05
CA GLU A 115 -5.45 -11.71 -2.47
C GLU A 115 -4.65 -12.62 -3.40
N ASP A 116 -4.69 -12.36 -4.72
CA ASP A 116 -3.87 -13.08 -5.70
C ASP A 116 -2.37 -12.81 -5.51
N ILE A 117 -2.04 -11.65 -4.92
CA ILE A 117 -0.65 -11.24 -4.65
C ILE A 117 -0.17 -11.74 -3.29
N SER A 118 -1.02 -11.64 -2.26
CA SER A 118 -0.70 -12.07 -0.90
C SER A 118 -1.98 -12.42 -0.14
N LYS A 119 -1.94 -13.49 0.65
CA LYS A 119 -3.06 -13.85 1.53
C LYS A 119 -3.39 -12.71 2.50
N LYS A 120 -4.70 -12.50 2.77
CA LYS A 120 -5.21 -11.45 3.68
C LYS A 120 -4.66 -10.05 3.35
N ASN A 121 -4.54 -9.72 2.06
CA ASN A 121 -4.03 -8.42 1.63
C ASN A 121 -4.98 -7.26 2.02
N LEU A 122 -4.52 -6.03 1.84
CA LEU A 122 -5.24 -4.86 2.33
C LEU A 122 -6.62 -4.68 1.68
N GLU A 123 -6.78 -5.05 0.41
CA GLU A 123 -8.07 -4.94 -0.29
C GLU A 123 -9.16 -5.79 0.38
N ILE A 124 -8.90 -7.08 0.64
CA ILE A 124 -9.90 -7.94 1.26
C ILE A 124 -10.18 -7.51 2.70
N ARG A 125 -9.16 -7.12 3.46
CA ARG A 125 -9.33 -6.70 4.87
C ARG A 125 -10.23 -5.47 4.98
N THR A 126 -10.03 -4.49 4.09
CA THR A 126 -10.86 -3.28 4.05
C THR A 126 -12.27 -3.56 3.52
N LYS A 127 -12.42 -4.47 2.55
CA LYS A 127 -13.73 -4.92 2.06
C LYS A 127 -14.55 -5.57 3.18
N VAL A 128 -13.98 -6.55 3.88
CA VAL A 128 -14.65 -7.25 4.98
C VAL A 128 -15.04 -6.28 6.10
N PHE A 129 -14.16 -5.35 6.47
CA PHE A 129 -14.51 -4.34 7.48
C PHE A 129 -15.67 -3.44 7.05
N LEU A 130 -15.72 -3.04 5.78
CA LEU A 130 -16.85 -2.27 5.24
C LEU A 130 -18.16 -3.06 5.33
N GLU A 131 -18.14 -4.33 4.91
CA GLU A 131 -19.31 -5.21 4.90
C GLU A 131 -19.81 -5.51 6.32
N ASP A 132 -18.92 -5.87 7.23
CA ASP A 132 -19.30 -6.36 8.57
C ASP A 132 -19.54 -5.26 9.59
N VAL A 133 -18.84 -4.12 9.50
CA VAL A 133 -18.83 -3.07 10.54
C VAL A 133 -19.47 -1.77 10.06
N VAL A 134 -19.21 -1.37 8.82
CA VAL A 134 -19.66 -0.05 8.32
C VAL A 134 -21.08 -0.14 7.78
N PHE A 135 -21.36 -1.08 6.88
CA PHE A 135 -22.67 -1.17 6.20
C PHE A 135 -23.77 -1.77 7.07
N THR A 136 -23.41 -2.51 8.12
CA THR A 136 -24.36 -3.04 9.11
C THR A 136 -24.89 -1.98 10.08
N ASN A 137 -24.29 -0.79 10.10
CA ASN A 137 -24.66 0.29 11.02
C ASN A 137 -24.75 1.65 10.27
N ILE A 138 -25.96 2.23 10.25
CA ILE A 138 -26.23 3.48 9.54
C ILE A 138 -25.38 4.65 10.06
N SER A 139 -25.16 4.76 11.37
CA SER A 139 -24.32 5.82 11.95
C SER A 139 -22.87 5.67 11.52
N ASN A 140 -22.34 4.44 11.48
CA ASN A 140 -21.01 4.15 10.96
C ASN A 140 -20.91 4.48 9.47
N SER A 141 -21.93 4.12 8.68
CA SER A 141 -22.00 4.43 7.26
C SER A 141 -21.99 5.94 7.00
N ILE A 142 -22.81 6.72 7.72
CA ILE A 142 -22.84 8.18 7.63
C ILE A 142 -21.47 8.76 8.01
N PHE A 143 -20.86 8.28 9.11
CA PHE A 143 -19.55 8.74 9.53
C PHE A 143 -18.48 8.47 8.47
N ALA A 144 -18.41 7.25 7.92
CA ALA A 144 -17.48 6.89 6.86
C ALA A 144 -17.68 7.75 5.60
N LEU A 145 -18.93 8.06 5.23
CA LEU A 145 -19.24 8.94 4.10
C LEU A 145 -18.73 10.38 4.32
N HIS A 146 -18.89 10.94 5.52
CA HIS A 146 -18.32 12.26 5.85
C HIS A 146 -16.79 12.29 5.73
N ARG A 147 -16.11 11.17 6.07
CA ARG A 147 -14.66 11.04 5.86
C ARG A 147 -14.30 11.03 4.38
N CYS A 148 -15.08 10.37 3.53
CA CYS A 148 -14.90 10.39 2.08
C CYS A 148 -15.03 11.80 1.48
N GLU A 149 -15.95 12.63 1.99
CA GLU A 149 -16.10 14.01 1.51
C GLU A 149 -14.81 14.83 1.68
N THR A 150 -14.09 14.59 2.78
CA THR A 150 -12.79 15.20 3.02
C THR A 150 -11.75 14.72 2.02
N LEU A 151 -11.75 13.43 1.67
CA LEU A 151 -10.88 12.87 0.63
C LEU A 151 -11.17 13.48 -0.76
N LEU A 152 -12.45 13.68 -1.09
CA LEU A 152 -12.87 14.30 -2.35
C LEU A 152 -12.43 15.76 -2.46
N ARG A 153 -12.41 16.52 -1.36
CA ARG A 153 -11.88 17.90 -1.34
C ARG A 153 -10.38 17.95 -1.68
N TYR A 154 -9.59 16.99 -1.21
CA TYR A 154 -8.17 16.92 -1.56
C TYR A 154 -7.94 16.65 -3.05
N LEU A 155 -8.72 15.74 -3.65
CA LEU A 155 -8.64 15.45 -5.08
C LEU A 155 -9.01 16.66 -5.96
N LYS A 156 -10.01 17.45 -5.55
CA LYS A 156 -10.38 18.67 -6.28
C LYS A 156 -9.30 19.75 -6.20
N LYS A 157 -8.65 19.89 -5.05
CA LYS A 157 -7.60 20.90 -4.87
C LYS A 157 -6.31 20.57 -5.63
N SER A 158 -5.96 19.29 -5.76
CA SER A 158 -4.79 18.86 -6.56
C SER A 158 -4.98 19.09 -8.06
N ILE A 159 -6.23 19.06 -8.56
CA ILE A 159 -6.53 19.34 -9.97
C ILE A 159 -6.43 20.85 -10.26
N LEU A 160 -6.89 21.71 -9.34
CA LEU A 160 -6.88 23.18 -9.50
C LEU A 160 -5.49 23.84 -9.32
N LEU A 161 -4.47 23.10 -8.92
CA LEU A 161 -3.09 23.59 -8.77
C LEU A 161 -2.15 23.06 -9.86
N ALA A 162 -2.69 22.34 -10.84
CA ALA A 162 -1.95 21.81 -11.99
C ALA A 162 -2.15 22.62 -13.28
N ASP A 163 -2.87 23.75 -13.20
CA ASP A 163 -3.06 24.74 -14.29
C ASP A 163 -2.26 26.02 -14.03
#